data_AF-A0A7C6BTG7-F1
#
_entry.id   AF-A0A7C6BTG7-F1
#
_cell.length_a   1.000
_cell.length_b   1.000
_cell.length_c   1.000
_cell.angle_alpha   90.00
_cell.angle_beta   90.00
_cell.angle_gamma   90.00
#
_symmetry.space_group_name_H-M   'P 1'
#
loop_
_entity.id
_entity.type
_entity.pdbx_description
1 polymer ?
#
loop_
_entity_poly.entity_id
_entity_poly.type
_entity_poly.pdbx_seq_one_letter_code
_entity_poly.pdbx_strand_id
1 'polypeptide(L)'
;MEMRNPIDVRIIVEGASDVENVSRALQNIALGAEYHITISSIIPTTNTEIAKKAVRGADIILIATDVDAPGRELADKFQTVLKKEVGHIERMKLPFGHDVEYIDPALIRKEIKNAIIRSGLISIGNIGRIQELRDQLKQSENQITDLKEDIDNLSSEKEKTAKENKELTSSLERLEFKQKSLQEDLKTIKNKYADIKNKHRIILKKNLYETFLLNELWKENFNETLEEEELITFITSEFKPDNIILGQGFIAAPSKKDAVDWLKVIRTVLIFYDSKIEDLKEEIGDEKFIPSLLKE
;
A
#
# COMPACT_ATOMS: atom_id res chain seq x y z
N MET A 1 -10.39 -6.80 49.41
CA MET A 1 -11.84 -6.89 49.67
C MET A 1 -12.34 -5.46 49.76
N GLU A 2 -13.01 -4.95 48.73
CA GLU A 2 -13.66 -3.63 48.82
C GLU A 2 -14.70 -3.69 49.95
N MET A 3 -14.58 -2.79 50.94
CA MET A 3 -15.57 -2.69 52.00
C MET A 3 -16.88 -2.21 51.36
N ARG A 4 -17.87 -3.09 51.28
CA ARG A 4 -19.21 -2.73 50.79
C ARG A 4 -19.81 -1.70 51.75
N ASN A 5 -20.20 -0.55 51.21
CA ASN A 5 -20.96 0.45 51.96
C ASN A 5 -22.24 -0.20 52.53
N PRO A 6 -22.67 0.23 53.73
CA PRO A 6 -23.95 -0.22 54.28
C PRO A 6 -25.10 0.19 53.36
N ILE A 7 -26.15 -0.63 53.34
CA ILE A 7 -27.35 -0.36 52.52
C ILE A 7 -27.98 0.94 53.01
N ASP A 8 -28.19 1.89 52.09
CA ASP A 8 -28.77 3.19 52.39
C ASP A 8 -30.31 3.14 52.30
N VAL A 9 -30.95 3.41 53.44
CA VAL A 9 -32.42 3.46 53.54
C VAL A 9 -32.86 4.89 53.86
N ARG A 10 -33.82 5.42 53.12
CA ARG A 10 -34.45 6.71 53.44
C ARG A 10 -35.95 6.56 53.62
N ILE A 11 -36.52 7.33 54.54
CA ILE A 11 -37.95 7.26 54.87
C ILE A 11 -38.61 8.55 54.42
N ILE A 12 -39.66 8.48 53.61
CA ILE A 12 -40.51 9.62 53.29
C ILE A 12 -41.71 9.62 54.24
N VAL A 13 -41.97 10.78 54.84
CA VAL A 13 -43.14 11.04 55.69
C VAL A 13 -43.87 12.30 55.20
N GLU A 14 -45.11 12.50 55.62
CA GLU A 14 -45.94 13.62 55.13
C GLU A 14 -45.57 14.94 55.82
N GLY A 15 -45.38 14.90 57.14
CA GLY A 15 -45.18 16.08 57.96
C GLY A 15 -44.01 16.00 58.95
N ALA A 16 -43.73 17.11 59.62
CA ALA A 16 -42.67 17.19 60.63
C ALA A 16 -43.02 16.42 61.92
N SER A 17 -44.32 16.27 62.24
CA SER A 17 -44.80 15.49 63.39
C SER A 17 -44.42 14.00 63.24
N ASP A 18 -44.62 13.45 62.04
CA ASP A 18 -44.23 12.09 61.69
C ASP A 18 -42.72 11.85 61.84
N VAL A 19 -41.90 12.85 61.49
CA VAL A 19 -40.44 12.75 61.63
C VAL A 19 -40.05 12.49 63.08
N GLU A 20 -40.70 13.15 64.03
CA GLU A 20 -40.40 12.97 65.45
C GLU A 20 -40.69 11.54 65.90
N ASN A 21 -41.87 11.01 65.54
CA ASN A 21 -42.27 9.65 65.90
C ASN A 21 -41.40 8.58 65.24
N VAL A 22 -41.11 8.73 63.95
CA VAL A 22 -40.20 7.83 63.23
C VAL A 22 -38.80 7.92 63.84
N SER A 23 -38.28 9.11 64.14
CA SER A 23 -36.97 9.30 64.78
C SER A 23 -36.88 8.63 66.16
N ARG A 24 -37.90 8.78 67.02
CA ARG A 24 -38.00 8.06 68.30
C ARG A 24 -38.05 6.54 68.09
N ALA A 25 -38.75 6.08 67.06
CA ALA A 25 -38.77 4.67 66.68
C ALA A 25 -37.39 4.18 66.21
N LEU A 26 -36.52 5.03 65.66
CA LEU A 26 -35.17 4.64 65.21
C LEU A 26 -34.13 4.57 66.33
N GLN A 27 -34.24 5.38 67.38
CA GLN A 27 -33.22 5.49 68.45
C GLN A 27 -32.81 4.16 69.12
N ASN A 28 -33.74 3.21 69.25
CA ASN A 28 -33.47 1.89 69.84
C ASN A 28 -33.39 0.76 68.79
N ILE A 29 -33.06 1.05 67.52
CA ILE A 29 -32.85 0.01 66.50
C ILE A 29 -31.37 -0.12 66.16
N ALA A 30 -30.81 -1.30 66.36
CA ALA A 30 -29.45 -1.64 65.95
C ALA A 30 -29.38 -2.16 64.50
N LEU A 31 -29.92 -1.43 63.51
CA LEU A 31 -29.93 -1.88 62.11
C LEU A 31 -28.54 -2.04 61.50
N GLY A 32 -27.59 -1.17 61.89
CA GLY A 32 -26.22 -1.23 61.39
C GLY A 32 -25.48 -2.49 61.83
N ALA A 33 -25.66 -2.89 63.10
CA ALA A 33 -25.01 -4.08 63.64
C ALA A 33 -25.72 -5.38 63.25
N GLU A 34 -27.07 -5.38 63.20
CA GLU A 34 -27.85 -6.58 62.89
C GLU A 34 -27.89 -6.89 61.38
N TYR A 35 -27.94 -5.86 60.52
CA TYR A 35 -28.24 -6.04 59.09
C TYR A 35 -27.28 -5.30 58.15
N HIS A 36 -26.29 -4.57 58.64
CA HIS A 36 -25.42 -3.68 57.83
C HIS A 36 -26.21 -2.64 57.02
N ILE A 37 -27.24 -2.08 57.67
CA ILE A 37 -28.17 -1.09 57.11
C ILE A 37 -28.03 0.23 57.86
N THR A 38 -28.02 1.33 57.11
CA THR A 38 -28.05 2.68 57.65
C THR A 38 -29.29 3.40 57.16
N ILE A 39 -30.04 4.02 58.07
CA ILE A 39 -31.10 4.95 57.68
C ILE A 39 -30.47 6.34 57.59
N SER A 40 -30.22 6.86 56.38
CA SER A 40 -29.51 8.13 56.21
C SER A 40 -30.38 9.35 56.45
N SER A 41 -31.69 9.26 56.18
CA SER A 41 -32.58 10.42 56.29
C SER A 41 -34.06 10.06 56.44
N ILE A 42 -34.78 10.96 57.10
CA ILE A 42 -36.24 11.03 57.13
C ILE A 42 -36.62 12.33 56.41
N ILE A 43 -37.47 12.23 55.38
CA ILE A 43 -37.78 13.30 54.44
C ILE A 43 -39.26 13.69 54.63
N PRO A 44 -39.56 14.80 55.32
CA PRO A 44 -40.93 15.29 55.47
C PRO A 44 -41.35 16.06 54.23
N THR A 45 -42.04 15.41 53.29
CA THR A 45 -42.55 16.08 52.11
C THR A 45 -43.76 15.38 51.51
N THR A 46 -44.71 16.18 51.03
CA THR A 46 -45.80 15.75 50.14
C THR A 46 -45.51 16.06 48.67
N ASN A 47 -44.39 16.73 48.37
CA ASN A 47 -44.04 17.15 47.02
C ASN A 47 -43.13 16.11 46.33
N THR A 48 -43.58 15.58 45.19
CA THR A 48 -42.88 14.56 44.41
C THR A 48 -41.53 15.02 43.86
N GLU A 49 -41.36 16.30 43.51
CA GLU A 49 -40.10 16.83 42.98
C GLU A 49 -39.03 16.95 44.07
N ILE A 50 -39.45 17.34 45.29
CA ILE A 50 -38.55 17.40 46.45
C ILE A 50 -38.14 15.98 46.84
N ALA A 51 -39.11 15.07 46.94
CA ALA A 51 -38.83 13.66 47.20
C ALA A 51 -37.84 13.09 46.18
N LYS A 52 -38.06 13.32 44.87
CA LYS A 52 -37.20 12.85 43.78
C LYS A 52 -35.74 13.26 43.96
N LYS A 53 -35.49 14.52 44.31
CA LYS A 53 -34.13 15.02 44.56
C LYS A 53 -33.53 14.43 45.84
N ALA A 54 -34.33 14.30 46.88
CA ALA A 54 -33.91 13.86 48.21
C ALA A 54 -33.65 12.34 48.29
N VAL A 55 -34.31 11.52 47.46
CA VAL A 55 -34.13 10.07 47.44
C VAL A 55 -33.06 9.57 46.48
N ARG A 56 -32.54 10.43 45.60
CA ARG A 56 -31.61 10.01 44.54
C ARG A 56 -30.40 9.27 45.13
N GLY A 57 -30.13 8.08 44.59
CA GLY A 57 -29.01 7.24 45.00
C GLY A 57 -29.22 6.47 46.30
N ALA A 58 -30.43 6.44 46.86
CA ALA A 58 -30.78 5.54 47.95
C ALA A 58 -31.01 4.11 47.42
N ASP A 59 -30.64 3.10 48.22
CA ASP A 59 -30.88 1.70 47.88
C ASP A 59 -32.35 1.34 48.10
N ILE A 60 -32.93 1.76 49.23
CA ILE A 60 -34.33 1.48 49.59
C ILE A 60 -35.02 2.75 50.08
N ILE A 61 -36.23 2.99 49.59
CA ILE A 61 -37.13 4.02 50.11
C ILE A 61 -38.30 3.38 50.83
N LEU A 62 -38.52 3.80 52.07
CA LEU A 62 -39.71 3.47 52.83
C LEU A 62 -40.68 4.65 52.78
N ILE A 63 -41.91 4.40 52.34
CA ILE A 63 -42.98 5.40 52.34
C ILE A 63 -43.84 5.16 53.59
N ALA A 64 -43.79 6.11 54.52
CA ALA A 64 -44.55 6.14 55.75
C ALA A 64 -45.61 7.25 55.68
N THR A 65 -46.60 7.06 54.82
CA THR A 65 -47.78 7.91 54.70
C THR A 65 -48.93 7.35 55.53
N ASP A 66 -49.93 8.19 55.77
CA ASP A 66 -51.11 7.77 56.51
C ASP A 66 -51.89 6.66 55.79
N VAL A 67 -52.64 5.91 56.58
CA VAL A 67 -53.40 4.76 56.07
C VAL A 67 -54.65 5.22 55.31
N ASP A 68 -55.03 6.49 55.40
CA ASP A 68 -56.23 7.09 54.80
C ASP A 68 -56.16 7.22 53.27
N ALA A 69 -57.31 7.55 52.65
CA ALA A 69 -57.40 7.67 51.20
C ALA A 69 -56.38 8.67 50.60
N PRO A 70 -56.16 9.87 51.17
CA PRO A 70 -55.14 10.80 50.67
C PRO A 70 -53.71 10.26 50.81
N GLY A 71 -53.37 9.67 51.97
CA GLY A 71 -52.05 9.08 52.22
C GLY A 71 -51.73 7.88 51.33
N ARG A 72 -52.75 7.09 50.97
CA ARG A 72 -52.64 6.03 49.95
C ARG A 72 -52.34 6.59 48.56
N GLU A 73 -53.11 7.59 48.13
CA GLU A 73 -52.91 8.21 46.82
C GLU A 73 -51.53 8.86 46.71
N LEU A 74 -51.06 9.49 47.78
CA LEU A 74 -49.73 10.08 47.85
C LEU A 74 -48.63 9.01 47.76
N ALA A 75 -48.78 7.88 48.46
CA ALA A 75 -47.84 6.77 48.36
C ALA A 75 -47.76 6.19 46.94
N ASP A 76 -48.90 6.00 46.27
CA ASP A 76 -48.95 5.48 44.90
C ASP A 76 -48.28 6.45 43.91
N LYS A 77 -48.47 7.77 44.11
CA LYS A 77 -47.76 8.81 43.36
C LYS A 77 -46.25 8.73 43.56
N PHE A 78 -45.77 8.65 44.80
CA PHE A 78 -44.35 8.49 45.08
C PHE A 78 -43.80 7.19 44.47
N GLN A 79 -44.50 6.07 44.60
CA GLN A 79 -44.07 4.80 44.05
C GLN A 79 -43.90 4.87 42.52
N THR A 80 -44.80 5.56 41.83
CA THR A 80 -44.74 5.72 40.37
C THR A 80 -43.58 6.63 39.94
N VAL A 81 -43.43 7.78 40.60
CA VAL A 81 -42.45 8.81 40.21
C VAL A 81 -41.02 8.37 40.56
N LEU A 82 -40.83 7.70 41.70
CA LEU A 82 -39.51 7.39 42.23
C LEU A 82 -38.94 6.05 41.70
N LYS A 83 -39.74 5.21 41.03
CA LYS A 83 -39.36 3.84 40.61
C LYS A 83 -38.05 3.74 39.82
N LYS A 84 -37.65 4.79 39.09
CA LYS A 84 -36.43 4.82 38.26
C LYS A 84 -35.22 5.45 38.97
N GLU A 85 -35.42 6.05 40.13
CA GLU A 85 -34.42 6.89 40.80
C GLU A 85 -33.76 6.19 42.00
N VAL A 86 -34.34 5.08 42.45
CA VAL A 86 -33.91 4.31 43.63
C VAL A 86 -33.97 2.82 43.36
N GLY A 87 -33.26 2.02 44.17
CA GLY A 87 -33.19 0.57 44.00
C GLY A 87 -34.52 -0.14 44.26
N HIS A 88 -35.16 0.14 45.40
CA HIS A 88 -36.47 -0.42 45.76
C HIS A 88 -37.32 0.60 46.52
N ILE A 89 -38.64 0.48 46.40
CA ILE A 89 -39.60 1.31 47.12
C ILE A 89 -40.58 0.39 47.82
N GLU A 90 -40.73 0.57 49.12
CA GLU A 90 -41.65 -0.18 49.96
C GLU A 90 -42.54 0.77 50.75
N ARG A 91 -43.84 0.51 50.77
CA ARG A 91 -44.76 1.24 51.64
C ARG A 91 -44.86 0.53 52.99
N MET A 92 -44.79 1.29 54.08
CA MET A 92 -44.99 0.76 55.42
C MET A 92 -46.46 0.41 55.65
N LYS A 93 -46.70 -0.75 56.27
CA LYS A 93 -48.04 -1.23 56.62
C LYS A 93 -48.38 -0.86 58.06
N LEU A 94 -48.84 0.36 58.25
CA LEU A 94 -49.29 0.86 59.55
C LEU A 94 -50.71 0.36 59.87
N PRO A 95 -51.07 0.17 61.16
CA PRO A 95 -52.41 -0.26 61.57
C PRO A 95 -53.48 0.75 61.14
N PHE A 96 -54.66 0.24 60.79
CA PHE A 96 -55.77 1.05 60.29
C PHE A 96 -56.32 2.02 61.36
N GLY A 97 -56.71 3.22 60.96
CA GLY A 97 -57.35 4.22 61.83
C GLY A 97 -56.41 4.94 62.81
N HIS A 98 -55.10 4.89 62.57
CA HIS A 98 -54.11 5.65 63.33
C HIS A 98 -53.27 6.44 62.34
N ASP A 99 -53.20 7.76 62.52
CA ASP A 99 -52.22 8.60 61.84
C ASP A 99 -50.83 8.24 62.37
N VAL A 100 -49.80 8.42 61.54
CA VAL A 100 -48.39 8.15 61.91
C VAL A 100 -48.01 8.89 63.22
N GLU A 101 -48.66 10.03 63.49
CA GLU A 101 -48.51 10.87 64.68
C GLU A 101 -48.96 10.22 66.00
N TYR A 102 -49.87 9.24 65.98
CA TYR A 102 -50.47 8.66 67.19
C TYR A 102 -50.12 7.18 67.42
N ILE A 103 -49.28 6.61 66.57
CA ILE A 103 -48.85 5.21 66.68
C ILE A 103 -47.72 5.08 67.70
N ASP A 104 -47.77 4.05 68.54
CA ASP A 104 -46.67 3.68 69.43
C ASP A 104 -45.36 3.50 68.62
N PRO A 105 -44.27 4.22 68.96
CA PRO A 105 -42.96 4.06 68.33
C PRO A 105 -42.46 2.61 68.29
N ALA A 106 -42.88 1.73 69.21
CA ALA A 106 -42.55 0.31 69.18
C ALA A 106 -43.16 -0.43 67.97
N LEU A 107 -44.36 -0.03 67.52
CA LEU A 107 -45.02 -0.62 66.38
C LEU A 107 -44.44 -0.10 65.05
N ILE A 108 -44.14 1.21 64.98
CA ILE A 108 -43.42 1.82 63.85
C ILE A 108 -42.07 1.12 63.66
N ARG A 109 -41.33 0.91 64.76
CA ARG A 109 -40.06 0.16 64.78
C ARG A 109 -40.18 -1.22 64.15
N LYS A 110 -41.20 -1.98 64.55
CA LYS A 110 -41.46 -3.32 64.03
C LYS A 110 -41.74 -3.28 62.52
N GLU A 111 -42.54 -2.32 62.08
CA GLU A 111 -42.87 -2.20 60.67
C GLU A 111 -41.69 -1.74 59.81
N ILE A 112 -40.82 -0.86 60.31
CA ILE A 112 -39.55 -0.51 59.63
C ILE A 112 -38.70 -1.77 59.41
N LYS A 113 -38.52 -2.60 60.46
CA LYS A 113 -37.80 -3.88 60.31
C LYS A 113 -38.47 -4.79 59.28
N ASN A 114 -39.80 -4.95 59.35
CA ASN A 114 -40.53 -5.79 58.41
C ASN A 114 -40.43 -5.30 56.97
N ALA A 115 -40.55 -3.99 56.74
CA ALA A 115 -40.48 -3.39 55.41
C ALA A 115 -39.09 -3.59 54.78
N ILE A 116 -38.04 -3.42 55.58
CA ILE A 116 -36.66 -3.72 55.18
C ILE A 116 -36.51 -5.20 54.81
N ILE A 117 -37.01 -6.12 55.65
CA ILE A 117 -36.93 -7.56 55.38
C ILE A 117 -37.66 -7.92 54.09
N ARG A 118 -38.87 -7.38 53.87
CA ARG A 118 -39.64 -7.59 52.62
C ARG A 118 -38.86 -7.10 51.41
N SER A 119 -38.27 -5.92 51.51
CA SER A 119 -37.44 -5.34 50.44
C SER A 119 -36.24 -6.25 50.13
N GLY A 120 -35.54 -6.71 51.17
CA GLY A 120 -34.41 -7.65 51.02
C GLY A 120 -34.82 -8.98 50.39
N LEU A 121 -35.95 -9.58 50.79
CA LEU A 121 -36.45 -10.82 50.20
C LEU A 121 -36.79 -10.68 48.71
N ILE A 122 -37.38 -9.55 48.31
CA ILE A 122 -37.65 -9.25 46.89
C ILE A 122 -36.34 -9.15 46.11
N SER A 123 -35.33 -8.48 46.67
CA SER A 123 -34.00 -8.39 46.03
C SER A 123 -33.32 -9.75 45.90
N ILE A 124 -33.46 -10.64 46.90
CA ILE A 124 -32.91 -12.00 46.86
C ILE A 124 -33.51 -12.81 45.70
N GLY A 125 -34.82 -12.68 45.44
CA GLY A 125 -35.48 -13.33 44.31
C GLY A 125 -34.91 -12.95 42.95
N ASN A 126 -34.26 -11.79 42.84
CA ASN A 126 -33.66 -11.29 41.60
C ASN A 126 -32.16 -11.63 41.44
N ILE A 127 -31.55 -12.33 42.40
CA ILE A 127 -30.11 -12.65 42.37
C ILE A 127 -29.72 -13.42 41.11
N GLY A 128 -30.53 -14.38 40.66
CA GLY A 128 -30.24 -15.15 39.45
C GLY A 128 -30.12 -14.25 38.21
N ARG A 129 -31.06 -13.33 38.03
CA ARG A 129 -31.02 -12.35 36.94
C ARG A 129 -29.81 -11.41 37.03
N ILE A 130 -29.41 -11.02 38.25
CA ILE A 130 -28.21 -10.19 38.45
C ILE A 130 -26.95 -10.97 38.06
N GLN A 131 -26.88 -12.27 38.35
CA GLN A 131 -25.77 -13.13 37.94
C GLN A 131 -25.70 -13.25 36.42
N GLU A 132 -26.83 -13.51 35.75
CA GLU A 132 -26.91 -13.55 34.28
C GLU A 132 -26.42 -12.23 33.65
N LEU A 133 -26.87 -11.08 34.16
CA LEU A 133 -26.42 -9.77 33.68
C LEU A 133 -24.92 -9.55 33.92
N ARG A 134 -24.38 -10.03 35.04
CA ARG A 134 -22.93 -9.96 35.32
C ARG A 134 -22.14 -10.84 34.35
N ASP A 135 -22.63 -12.03 34.04
CA ASP A 135 -21.99 -12.93 33.08
C ASP A 135 -22.00 -12.33 31.67
N GLN A 136 -23.13 -11.73 31.25
CA GLN A 136 -23.22 -10.99 29.99
C GLN A 136 -22.26 -9.80 29.96
N LEU A 137 -22.14 -9.05 31.07
CA LEU A 137 -21.20 -7.94 31.17
C LEU A 137 -19.77 -8.44 31.00
N LYS A 138 -19.39 -9.51 31.70
CA LYS A 138 -18.05 -10.11 31.60
C LYS A 138 -17.77 -10.63 30.18
N GLN A 139 -18.75 -11.23 29.53
CA GLN A 139 -18.61 -11.66 28.14
C GLN A 139 -18.37 -10.47 27.20
N SER A 140 -19.11 -9.37 27.39
CA SER A 140 -18.92 -8.13 26.63
C SER A 140 -17.55 -7.50 26.88
N GLU A 141 -17.08 -7.48 28.13
CA GLU A 141 -15.73 -7.01 28.49
C GLU A 141 -14.64 -7.81 27.77
N ASN A 142 -14.76 -9.14 27.74
CA ASN A 142 -13.84 -10.01 27.00
C ASN A 142 -13.89 -9.73 25.49
N GLN A 143 -15.08 -9.54 24.90
CA GLN A 143 -15.20 -9.18 23.48
C GLN A 143 -14.51 -7.84 23.18
N ILE A 144 -14.61 -6.87 24.09
CA ILE A 144 -13.92 -5.59 23.95
C ILE A 144 -12.40 -5.77 24.03
N THR A 145 -11.89 -6.66 24.87
CA THR A 145 -10.44 -6.92 24.92
C THR A 145 -9.95 -7.60 23.65
N ASP A 146 -10.68 -8.59 23.14
CA ASP A 146 -10.34 -9.31 21.91
C ASP A 146 -10.33 -8.35 20.71
N LEU A 147 -11.37 -7.50 20.59
CA LEU A 147 -11.45 -6.50 19.53
C LEU A 147 -10.33 -5.45 19.59
N LYS A 148 -9.83 -5.11 20.79
CA LYS A 148 -8.68 -4.21 20.93
C LYS A 148 -7.41 -4.85 20.40
N GLU A 149 -7.20 -6.13 20.70
CA GLU A 149 -6.07 -6.90 20.18
C GLU A 149 -6.12 -6.99 18.64
N ASP A 150 -7.30 -7.25 18.07
CA ASP A 150 -7.51 -7.26 16.62
C ASP A 150 -7.19 -5.90 15.97
N ILE A 151 -7.60 -4.78 16.60
CA ILE A 151 -7.30 -3.44 16.11
C ILE A 151 -5.79 -3.18 16.11
N ASP A 152 -5.09 -3.56 17.16
CA ASP A 152 -3.64 -3.38 17.27
C ASP A 152 -2.90 -4.21 16.20
N ASN A 153 -3.34 -5.46 16.00
CA ASN A 153 -2.81 -6.34 14.95
C ASN A 153 -3.03 -5.75 13.56
N LEU A 154 -4.26 -5.36 13.21
CA LEU A 154 -4.58 -4.74 11.92
C LEU A 154 -3.83 -3.42 11.69
N SER A 155 -3.60 -2.63 12.75
CA SER A 155 -2.80 -1.41 12.66
C SER A 155 -1.35 -1.73 12.27
N SER A 156 -0.76 -2.78 12.85
CA SER A 156 0.59 -3.22 12.51
C SER A 156 0.70 -3.74 11.07
N GLU A 157 -0.27 -4.51 10.59
CA GLU A 157 -0.33 -5.01 9.22
C GLU A 157 -0.49 -3.88 8.21
N LYS A 158 -1.33 -2.88 8.53
CA LYS A 158 -1.50 -1.69 7.71
C LYS A 158 -0.20 -0.91 7.57
N GLU A 159 0.56 -0.76 8.65
CA GLU A 159 1.87 -0.08 8.60
C GLU A 159 2.87 -0.85 7.74
N LYS A 160 2.92 -2.18 7.88
CA LYS A 160 3.78 -3.05 7.06
C LYS A 160 3.42 -2.94 5.57
N THR A 161 2.14 -3.08 5.25
CA THR A 161 1.64 -2.96 3.87
C THR A 161 1.90 -1.57 3.29
N ALA A 162 1.82 -0.51 4.10
CA ALA A 162 2.15 0.84 3.67
C ALA A 162 3.64 1.01 3.34
N LYS A 163 4.55 0.33 4.08
CA LYS A 163 5.98 0.31 3.77
C LYS A 163 6.25 -0.44 2.46
N GLU A 164 5.67 -1.62 2.30
CA GLU A 164 5.79 -2.43 1.08
C GLU A 164 5.27 -1.67 -0.16
N ASN A 165 4.13 -0.98 -0.05
CA ASN A 165 3.61 -0.13 -1.12
C ASN A 165 4.58 1.01 -1.50
N LYS A 166 5.20 1.68 -0.52
CA LYS A 166 6.20 2.73 -0.80
C LYS A 166 7.42 2.18 -1.53
N GLU A 167 7.90 1.01 -1.12
CA GLU A 167 9.03 0.33 -1.78
C GLU A 167 8.70 -0.05 -3.22
N LEU A 168 7.50 -0.59 -3.46
CA LEU A 168 7.01 -0.90 -4.79
C LEU A 168 6.88 0.35 -5.67
N THR A 169 6.32 1.45 -5.14
CA THR A 169 6.25 2.72 -5.87
C THR A 169 7.63 3.22 -6.27
N SER A 170 8.60 3.20 -5.35
CA SER A 170 9.97 3.61 -5.65
C SER A 170 10.65 2.72 -6.70
N SER A 171 10.31 1.43 -6.71
CA SER A 171 10.82 0.47 -7.68
C SER A 171 10.21 0.70 -9.07
N LEU A 172 8.92 1.03 -9.13
CA LEU A 172 8.23 1.40 -10.36
C LEU A 172 8.85 2.66 -10.97
N GLU A 173 9.07 3.72 -10.18
CA GLU A 173 9.72 4.95 -10.66
C GLU A 173 11.11 4.68 -11.25
N ARG A 174 11.90 3.81 -10.60
CA ARG A 174 13.22 3.40 -11.11
C ARG A 174 13.13 2.64 -12.43
N LEU A 175 12.13 1.77 -12.57
CA LEU A 175 11.91 1.02 -13.81
C LEU A 175 11.43 1.92 -14.94
N GLU A 176 10.53 2.87 -14.67
CA GLU A 176 10.09 3.86 -15.65
C GLU A 176 11.26 4.73 -16.14
N PHE A 177 12.15 5.14 -15.23
CA PHE A 177 13.36 5.88 -15.61
C PHE A 177 14.25 5.05 -16.54
N LYS A 178 14.51 3.77 -16.20
CA LYS A 178 15.29 2.85 -17.04
C LYS A 178 14.61 2.59 -18.39
N GLN A 179 13.28 2.50 -18.42
CA GLN A 179 12.54 2.32 -19.67
C GLN A 179 12.70 3.52 -20.59
N LYS A 180 12.60 4.75 -20.04
CA LYS A 180 12.84 5.98 -20.81
C LYS A 180 14.28 6.06 -21.34
N SER A 181 15.28 5.76 -20.51
CA SER A 181 16.67 5.80 -20.95
C SER A 181 16.94 4.78 -22.07
N LEU A 182 16.41 3.56 -21.94
CA LEU A 182 16.53 2.53 -22.98
C LEU A 182 15.82 2.93 -24.28
N GLN A 183 14.67 3.62 -24.20
CA GLN A 183 14.00 4.14 -25.39
C GLN A 183 14.82 5.23 -26.10
N GLU A 184 15.49 6.10 -25.33
CA GLU A 184 16.41 7.09 -25.90
C GLU A 184 17.62 6.41 -26.55
N ASP A 185 18.23 5.44 -25.87
CA ASP A 185 19.34 4.65 -26.40
C ASP A 185 18.95 3.96 -27.71
N LEU A 186 17.78 3.33 -27.78
CA LEU A 186 17.27 2.73 -29.02
C LEU A 186 17.09 3.76 -30.14
N LYS A 187 16.60 4.96 -29.82
CA LYS A 187 16.47 6.05 -30.79
C LYS A 187 17.84 6.49 -31.31
N THR A 188 18.85 6.62 -30.45
CA THR A 188 20.20 6.98 -30.87
C THR A 188 20.83 5.91 -31.75
N ILE A 189 20.69 4.62 -31.39
CA ILE A 189 21.18 3.49 -32.18
C ILE A 189 20.50 3.45 -33.55
N LYS A 190 19.18 3.65 -33.61
CA LYS A 190 18.43 3.68 -34.87
C LYS A 190 18.93 4.80 -35.80
N ASN A 191 19.22 5.97 -35.25
CA ASN A 191 19.80 7.09 -36.02
C ASN A 191 21.20 6.74 -36.52
N LYS A 192 22.10 6.24 -35.65
CA LYS A 192 23.44 5.79 -36.04
C LYS A 192 23.40 4.72 -37.14
N TYR A 193 22.47 3.76 -37.02
CA TYR A 193 22.28 2.73 -38.03
C TYR A 193 21.83 3.33 -39.37
N ALA A 194 20.89 4.28 -39.37
CA ALA A 194 20.46 4.96 -40.58
C ALA A 194 21.62 5.74 -41.24
N ASP A 195 22.46 6.41 -40.46
CA ASP A 195 23.65 7.11 -40.95
C ASP A 195 24.65 6.15 -41.57
N ILE A 196 24.94 5.03 -40.91
CA ILE A 196 25.84 3.98 -41.43
C ILE A 196 25.27 3.41 -42.73
N LYS A 197 23.97 3.09 -42.76
CA LYS A 197 23.30 2.57 -43.96
C LYS A 197 23.40 3.56 -45.13
N ASN A 198 23.22 4.85 -44.86
CA ASN A 198 23.36 5.91 -45.86
C ASN A 198 24.80 6.02 -46.37
N LYS A 199 25.79 6.04 -45.46
CA LYS A 199 27.22 6.06 -45.81
C LYS A 199 27.59 4.84 -46.67
N HIS A 200 27.14 3.66 -46.27
CA HIS A 200 27.39 2.43 -47.02
C HIS A 200 26.79 2.48 -48.42
N ARG A 201 25.55 2.99 -48.56
CA ARG A 201 24.92 3.21 -49.88
C ARG A 201 25.69 4.22 -50.73
N ILE A 202 26.26 5.26 -50.12
CA ILE A 202 27.10 6.24 -50.84
C ILE A 202 28.37 5.57 -51.35
N ILE A 203 29.02 4.74 -50.54
CA ILE A 203 30.23 3.99 -50.93
C ILE A 203 29.90 3.05 -52.09
N LEU A 204 28.82 2.28 -52.01
CA LEU A 204 28.38 1.39 -53.09
C LEU A 204 28.03 2.12 -54.39
N LYS A 205 27.59 3.38 -54.32
CA LYS A 205 27.25 4.21 -55.48
C LYS A 205 28.44 4.94 -56.09
N LYS A 206 29.56 5.03 -55.38
CA LYS A 206 30.80 5.53 -55.99
C LYS A 206 31.32 4.42 -56.89
N ASN A 207 31.63 4.74 -58.14
CA ASN A 207 32.39 3.86 -59.04
C ASN A 207 33.81 3.76 -58.48
N LEU A 208 33.99 2.89 -57.48
CA LEU A 208 35.29 2.61 -56.89
C LEU A 208 36.06 1.73 -57.88
N TYR A 209 37.32 2.09 -58.15
CA TYR A 209 38.21 1.22 -58.92
C TYR A 209 38.45 -0.06 -58.12
N GLU A 210 38.13 -1.21 -58.72
CA GLU A 210 38.57 -2.51 -58.23
C GLU A 210 40.03 -2.69 -58.64
N THR A 211 40.85 -3.21 -57.72
CA THR A 211 42.28 -3.46 -57.95
C THR A 211 42.48 -4.94 -58.22
N PHE A 212 43.25 -5.24 -59.26
CA PHE A 212 43.53 -6.61 -59.67
C PHE A 212 45.04 -6.79 -59.89
N LEU A 213 45.54 -7.97 -59.52
CA LEU A 213 46.93 -8.36 -59.76
C LEU A 213 47.15 -8.54 -61.26
N LEU A 214 48.12 -7.81 -61.82
CA LEU A 214 48.39 -7.81 -63.26
C LEU A 214 48.83 -9.19 -63.75
N ASN A 215 49.72 -9.85 -63.00
CA ASN A 215 50.26 -11.17 -63.36
C ASN A 215 49.20 -12.26 -63.35
N GLU A 216 48.26 -12.22 -62.41
CA GLU A 216 47.17 -13.19 -62.33
C GLU A 216 46.18 -12.97 -63.47
N LEU A 217 45.78 -11.72 -63.74
CA LEU A 217 44.89 -11.37 -64.84
C LEU A 217 45.48 -11.70 -66.21
N TRP A 218 46.78 -11.45 -66.39
CA TRP A 218 47.48 -11.75 -67.64
C TRP A 218 47.54 -13.26 -67.88
N LYS A 219 47.92 -14.02 -66.85
CA LYS A 219 47.98 -15.47 -66.90
C LYS A 219 46.60 -16.10 -67.10
N GLU A 220 45.57 -15.62 -66.42
CA GLU A 220 44.19 -16.11 -66.58
C GLU A 220 43.64 -15.89 -67.98
N ASN A 221 43.94 -14.74 -68.61
CA ASN A 221 43.32 -14.37 -69.89
C ASN A 221 44.14 -14.80 -71.12
N PHE A 222 45.45 -14.91 -70.99
CA PHE A 222 46.35 -15.18 -72.11
C PHE A 222 47.16 -16.46 -71.94
N ASN A 223 47.09 -17.11 -70.77
CA ASN A 223 47.77 -18.38 -70.45
C ASN A 223 49.31 -18.31 -70.60
N GLU A 224 49.87 -17.11 -70.46
CA GLU A 224 51.28 -16.77 -70.60
C GLU A 224 51.80 -16.18 -69.27
N THR A 225 53.08 -16.39 -68.98
CA THR A 225 53.77 -15.68 -67.91
C THR A 225 54.18 -14.29 -68.40
N LEU A 226 53.91 -13.26 -67.61
CA LEU A 226 54.25 -11.90 -67.96
C LEU A 226 55.75 -11.68 -67.76
N GLU A 227 56.51 -11.52 -68.85
CA GLU A 227 57.97 -11.40 -68.79
C GLU A 227 58.45 -9.95 -68.66
N GLU A 228 57.68 -8.96 -69.13
CA GLU A 228 58.07 -7.54 -69.11
C GLU A 228 56.94 -6.59 -68.63
N GLU A 229 56.79 -6.47 -67.31
CA GLU A 229 55.84 -5.56 -66.64
C GLU A 229 56.03 -4.07 -66.99
N GLU A 230 57.26 -3.67 -67.33
CA GLU A 230 57.63 -2.28 -67.64
C GLU A 230 56.99 -1.79 -68.95
N LEU A 231 56.84 -2.66 -69.95
CA LEU A 231 56.24 -2.32 -71.25
C LEU A 231 54.73 -2.07 -71.16
N ILE A 232 54.02 -2.86 -70.34
CA ILE A 232 52.59 -2.64 -70.08
C ILE A 232 52.36 -1.30 -69.37
N THR A 233 53.25 -0.98 -68.43
CA THR A 233 53.24 0.29 -67.71
C THR A 233 53.51 1.46 -68.65
N PHE A 234 54.50 1.33 -69.53
CA PHE A 234 54.84 2.33 -70.54
C PHE A 234 53.69 2.58 -71.53
N ILE A 235 53.17 1.52 -72.17
CA ILE A 235 52.06 1.62 -73.13
C ILE A 235 50.84 2.28 -72.48
N THR A 236 50.50 1.89 -71.26
CA THR A 236 49.35 2.51 -70.58
C THR A 236 49.60 3.99 -70.24
N SER A 237 50.83 4.35 -69.88
CA SER A 237 51.17 5.74 -69.58
C SER A 237 51.16 6.66 -70.81
N GLU A 238 51.46 6.11 -71.99
CA GLU A 238 51.44 6.81 -73.27
C GLU A 238 50.02 6.98 -73.82
N PHE A 239 49.21 5.90 -73.80
CA PHE A 239 47.86 5.93 -74.36
C PHE A 239 46.81 6.56 -73.43
N LYS A 240 47.09 6.68 -72.12
CA LYS A 240 46.23 7.32 -71.08
C LYS A 240 44.73 6.98 -71.22
N PRO A 241 44.34 5.70 -71.07
CA PRO A 241 42.93 5.32 -71.11
C PRO A 241 42.12 6.01 -70.00
N ASP A 242 40.90 6.42 -70.32
CA ASP A 242 39.96 6.94 -69.33
C ASP A 242 39.57 5.83 -68.34
N ASN A 243 39.65 6.12 -67.04
CA ASN A 243 39.27 5.22 -65.95
C ASN A 243 40.09 3.92 -65.83
N ILE A 244 41.37 3.91 -66.20
CA ILE A 244 42.28 2.78 -65.90
C ILE A 244 43.58 3.31 -65.35
N ILE A 245 44.02 2.77 -64.21
CA ILE A 245 45.28 3.15 -63.55
C ILE A 245 46.14 1.89 -63.38
N LEU A 246 47.38 1.95 -63.85
CA LEU A 246 48.36 0.87 -63.73
C LEU A 246 49.54 1.33 -62.87
N GLY A 247 49.99 0.49 -61.93
CA GLY A 247 51.15 0.77 -61.08
C GLY A 247 51.52 -0.38 -60.16
N GLN A 248 52.83 -0.57 -59.94
CA GLN A 248 53.40 -1.54 -58.99
C GLN A 248 52.82 -2.96 -59.11
N GLY A 249 52.60 -3.45 -60.34
CA GLY A 249 52.08 -4.80 -60.58
C GLY A 249 50.55 -4.96 -60.43
N PHE A 250 49.80 -3.85 -60.31
CA PHE A 250 48.33 -3.86 -60.21
C PHE A 250 47.68 -3.01 -61.31
N ILE A 251 46.53 -3.48 -61.79
CA ILE A 251 45.60 -2.73 -62.63
C ILE A 251 44.35 -2.36 -61.83
N ALA A 252 44.01 -1.07 -61.79
CA ALA A 252 42.81 -0.55 -61.16
C ALA A 252 41.82 -0.11 -62.25
N ALA A 253 40.64 -0.73 -62.26
CA ALA A 253 39.59 -0.46 -63.25
C ALA A 253 38.19 -0.54 -62.60
N PRO A 254 37.14 0.08 -63.18
CA PRO A 254 35.78 0.05 -62.65
C PRO A 254 35.17 -1.35 -62.58
N SER A 255 35.67 -2.28 -63.40
CA SER A 255 35.30 -3.69 -63.37
C SER A 255 36.44 -4.57 -63.88
N LYS A 256 36.42 -5.87 -63.53
CA LYS A 256 37.39 -6.86 -64.06
C LYS A 256 37.36 -6.90 -65.59
N LYS A 257 36.19 -6.73 -66.21
CA LYS A 257 36.03 -6.75 -67.67
C LYS A 257 36.77 -5.59 -68.34
N ASP A 258 36.67 -4.39 -67.76
CA ASP A 258 37.36 -3.20 -68.29
C ASP A 258 38.89 -3.35 -68.19
N ALA A 259 39.37 -3.95 -67.10
CA ALA A 259 40.78 -4.32 -66.96
C ALA A 259 41.22 -5.33 -68.04
N VAL A 260 40.43 -6.39 -68.27
CA VAL A 260 40.73 -7.41 -69.30
C VAL A 260 40.75 -6.81 -70.70
N ASP A 261 39.75 -5.99 -71.03
CA ASP A 261 39.61 -5.42 -72.37
C ASP A 261 40.76 -4.46 -72.68
N TRP A 262 41.26 -3.71 -71.68
CA TRP A 262 42.49 -2.94 -71.84
C TRP A 262 43.74 -3.81 -72.02
N LEU A 263 43.89 -4.88 -71.24
CA LEU A 263 45.01 -5.80 -71.41
C LEU A 263 45.02 -6.46 -72.81
N LYS A 264 43.85 -6.72 -73.41
CA LYS A 264 43.76 -7.19 -74.81
C LYS A 264 44.23 -6.14 -75.80
N VAL A 265 43.91 -4.86 -75.57
CA VAL A 265 44.41 -3.76 -76.41
C VAL A 265 45.93 -3.70 -76.32
N ILE A 266 46.49 -3.77 -75.10
CA ILE A 266 47.95 -3.80 -74.91
C ILE A 266 48.57 -5.02 -75.59
N ARG A 267 47.97 -6.22 -75.42
CA ARG A 267 48.47 -7.43 -76.09
C ARG A 267 48.46 -7.30 -77.60
N THR A 268 47.40 -6.70 -78.16
CA THR A 268 47.31 -6.45 -79.60
C THR A 268 48.43 -5.50 -80.04
N VAL A 269 48.67 -4.43 -79.28
CA VAL A 269 49.78 -3.49 -79.55
C VAL A 269 51.13 -4.20 -79.47
N LEU A 270 51.36 -5.05 -78.47
CA LEU A 270 52.59 -5.83 -78.31
C LEU A 270 52.79 -6.80 -79.48
N ILE A 271 51.74 -7.53 -79.90
CA ILE A 271 51.79 -8.41 -81.09
C ILE A 271 52.13 -7.61 -82.35
N PHE A 272 51.56 -6.41 -82.51
CA PHE A 272 51.90 -5.54 -83.64
C PHE A 272 53.35 -5.00 -83.56
N TYR A 273 53.84 -4.74 -82.35
CA TYR A 273 55.22 -4.32 -82.09
C TYR A 273 56.21 -5.46 -82.41
N ASP A 274 55.91 -6.68 -81.96
CA ASP A 274 56.68 -7.89 -82.27
C ASP A 274 56.63 -8.25 -83.75
N SER A 275 55.46 -8.14 -84.41
CA SER A 275 55.35 -8.39 -85.86
C SER A 275 56.16 -7.41 -86.69
N LYS A 276 56.29 -6.14 -86.25
CA LYS A 276 57.18 -5.18 -86.90
C LYS A 276 58.66 -5.48 -86.63
N ILE A 277 59.00 -6.08 -85.49
CA ILE A 277 60.36 -6.53 -85.19
C ILE A 277 60.70 -7.80 -85.98
N GLU A 278 59.73 -8.70 -86.21
CA GLU A 278 59.88 -9.88 -87.09
C GLU A 278 59.95 -9.48 -88.58
N ASP A 279 59.14 -8.55 -89.05
CA ASP A 279 59.24 -7.99 -90.41
C ASP A 279 60.59 -7.27 -90.62
N LEU A 280 61.09 -6.56 -89.60
CA LEU A 280 62.44 -5.95 -89.62
C LEU A 280 63.57 -6.98 -89.54
N LYS A 281 63.33 -8.18 -88.98
CA LYS A 281 64.28 -9.31 -88.99
C LYS A 281 64.24 -10.11 -90.29
N GLU A 282 63.11 -10.17 -90.98
CA GLU A 282 63.01 -10.77 -92.32
C GLU A 282 63.61 -9.87 -93.42
N GLU A 283 63.56 -8.54 -93.29
CA GLU A 283 64.21 -7.61 -94.23
C GLU A 283 65.73 -7.44 -94.00
N ILE A 284 66.25 -7.76 -92.81
CA ILE A 284 67.67 -7.68 -92.48
C ILE A 284 68.16 -9.08 -92.14
N GLY A 285 68.57 -9.82 -93.17
CA GLY A 285 69.06 -11.19 -93.06
C GLY A 285 70.11 -11.39 -91.96
N ASP A 286 70.09 -12.60 -91.39
CA ASP A 286 70.95 -13.10 -90.31
C ASP A 286 72.44 -12.82 -90.55
N GLU A 287 72.91 -11.63 -90.16
CA GLU A 287 74.27 -11.34 -89.69
C GLU A 287 74.39 -9.83 -89.34
N LYS A 288 74.04 -9.51 -88.09
CA LYS A 288 74.36 -8.31 -87.26
C LYS A 288 73.13 -7.68 -86.62
N PHE A 289 72.55 -8.39 -85.64
CA PHE A 289 71.74 -7.74 -84.61
C PHE A 289 72.66 -7.44 -83.41
N ILE A 290 73.05 -6.17 -83.23
CA ILE A 290 73.76 -5.70 -82.03
C ILE A 290 72.72 -5.05 -81.11
N PRO A 291 72.42 -5.63 -79.94
CA PRO A 291 71.32 -5.18 -79.07
C PRO A 291 71.75 -4.00 -78.18
N SER A 292 72.19 -2.88 -78.77
CA SER A 292 72.64 -1.71 -78.00
C SER A 292 72.32 -0.35 -78.65
N LEU A 293 71.26 -0.23 -79.45
CA LEU A 293 70.90 1.04 -80.12
C LEU A 293 69.45 1.51 -79.90
N LEU A 294 68.77 1.00 -78.87
CA LEU A 294 67.44 1.51 -78.44
C LEU A 294 67.44 1.90 -76.96
N LYS A 295 68.54 2.51 -76.49
CA LYS A 295 68.53 3.35 -75.30
C LYS A 295 68.97 4.75 -75.71
N GLU A 296 67.97 5.56 -76.05
CA GLU A 296 67.89 6.99 -75.74
C GLU A 296 66.41 7.40 -75.68
#